data_AF-A0A7Y5GI02-F1
#
_entry.id   AF-A0A7Y5GI02-F1
#
_cell.length_a   1.000
_cell.length_b   1.000
_cell.length_c   1.000
_cell.angle_alpha   90.00
_cell.angle_beta   90.00
_cell.angle_gamma   90.00
#
_symmetry.space_group_name_H-M   'P 1'
#
loop_
_entity.id
_entity.type
_entity.pdbx_description
1 polymer ?
#
loop_
_entity_poly.entity_id
_entity_poly.type
_entity_poly.pdbx_seq_one_letter_code
_entity_poly.pdbx_strand_id
1 'polypeptide(L)'
;MHSDSAPEKILVRAANWVGDAVMSLPAVRAVRERYPASYIAVLAKPWVADLYTRESSIDALIPYPAARGVKDVAGKLRVARRIAREQFDCAILLPNAFEAALVAWLARIPRRIGYSRDARGFLLTDAVAVPKQDEIPPHQRYYYLELLRRAGVLVSLPAVPSIELEGAAQARKAGASRFGEFEMPERVIGVSPGAAYGSAKRWLPERFAEAAARLATGARAGVAVFGSPGERALCETVAAAVRSHGVQALNLAGKTSLGQFIEL
;
A
#
# COMPACT_ATOMS: atom_id res chain seq x y z
N MET A 1 -32.51 13.60 -0.65
CA MET A 1 -32.94 12.23 -0.31
C MET A 1 -32.01 11.29 -1.05
N HIS A 2 -30.91 10.86 -0.42
CA HIS A 2 -30.11 9.75 -0.93
C HIS A 2 -30.74 8.48 -0.36
N SER A 3 -31.05 7.49 -1.20
CA SER A 3 -31.63 6.24 -0.71
C SER A 3 -30.66 5.56 0.25
N ASP A 4 -31.18 5.07 1.37
CA ASP A 4 -30.49 4.23 2.36
C ASP A 4 -30.10 2.84 1.83
N SER A 5 -30.06 2.66 0.50
CA SER A 5 -29.66 1.41 -0.13
C SER A 5 -28.15 1.25 -0.09
N ALA A 6 -27.68 0.03 0.22
CA ALA A 6 -26.27 -0.31 0.12
C ALA A 6 -25.76 -0.05 -1.33
N PRO A 7 -24.54 0.49 -1.49
CA PRO A 7 -23.93 0.68 -2.82
C PRO A 7 -23.74 -0.68 -3.51
N GLU A 8 -24.00 -0.79 -4.80
CA GLU A 8 -23.79 -2.01 -5.58
C GLU A 8 -22.34 -2.10 -6.08
N LYS A 9 -21.75 -0.98 -6.53
CA LYS A 9 -20.36 -0.93 -7.04
C LYS A 9 -19.53 0.17 -6.37
N ILE A 10 -18.58 -0.25 -5.56
CA ILE A 10 -17.68 0.60 -4.77
C ILE A 10 -16.29 0.69 -5.41
N LEU A 11 -15.81 1.91 -5.62
CA LEU A 11 -14.42 2.19 -5.97
C LEU A 11 -13.64 2.65 -4.73
N VAL A 12 -12.63 1.89 -4.31
CA VAL A 12 -11.68 2.34 -3.28
C VAL A 12 -10.44 2.91 -3.97
N ARG A 13 -10.16 4.21 -3.80
CA ARG A 13 -8.88 4.79 -4.24
C ARG A 13 -7.82 4.49 -3.20
N ALA A 14 -6.88 3.61 -3.53
CA ALA A 14 -5.78 3.21 -2.65
C ALA A 14 -4.81 4.37 -2.35
N ALA A 15 -4.17 4.29 -1.18
CA ALA A 15 -3.03 5.12 -0.85
C ALA A 15 -1.87 4.93 -1.84
N ASN A 16 -0.98 5.92 -1.95
CA ASN A 16 0.09 5.89 -2.96
C ASN A 16 1.41 5.31 -2.44
N TRP A 17 1.58 5.15 -1.13
CA TRP A 17 2.80 4.65 -0.50
C TRP A 17 2.57 3.24 0.04
N VAL A 18 3.57 2.36 -0.05
CA VAL A 18 3.44 0.96 0.39
C VAL A 18 2.99 0.86 1.85
N GLY A 19 3.61 1.63 2.75
CA GLY A 19 3.23 1.63 4.17
C GLY A 19 1.78 2.08 4.39
N ASP A 20 1.34 3.15 3.73
CA ASP A 20 -0.04 3.61 3.80
C ASP A 20 -1.02 2.60 3.21
N ALA A 21 -0.64 1.93 2.12
CA ALA A 21 -1.45 0.92 1.47
C ALA A 21 -1.68 -0.28 2.42
N VAL A 22 -0.62 -0.78 3.08
CA VAL A 22 -0.72 -1.82 4.12
C VAL A 22 -1.60 -1.34 5.27
N MET A 23 -1.35 -0.14 5.78
CA MET A 23 -2.12 0.44 6.88
C MET A 23 -3.59 0.68 6.55
N SER A 24 -3.94 0.74 5.25
CA SER A 24 -5.32 0.90 4.78
C SER A 24 -6.09 -0.41 4.59
N LEU A 25 -5.42 -1.58 4.57
CA LEU A 25 -6.09 -2.88 4.37
C LEU A 25 -7.25 -3.14 5.34
N PRO A 26 -7.15 -2.82 6.65
CA PRO A 26 -8.28 -2.98 7.56
C PRO A 26 -9.52 -2.18 7.14
N ALA A 27 -9.33 -1.00 6.53
CA ALA A 27 -10.45 -0.21 6.03
C ALA A 27 -11.07 -0.86 4.78
N VAL A 28 -10.28 -1.44 3.87
CA VAL A 28 -10.81 -2.17 2.72
C VAL A 28 -11.62 -3.40 3.17
N ARG A 29 -11.10 -4.16 4.14
CA ARG A 29 -11.80 -5.32 4.73
C ARG A 29 -13.09 -4.91 5.43
N ALA A 30 -13.06 -3.81 6.20
CA ALA A 30 -14.25 -3.25 6.82
C ALA A 30 -15.34 -2.85 5.80
N VAL A 31 -14.97 -2.34 4.62
CA VAL A 31 -15.93 -2.06 3.53
C VAL A 31 -16.55 -3.37 3.02
N ARG A 32 -15.76 -4.43 2.80
CA ARG A 32 -16.27 -5.76 2.42
C ARG A 32 -17.21 -6.34 3.47
N GLU A 33 -16.83 -6.29 4.75
CA GLU A 33 -17.66 -6.78 5.85
C GLU A 33 -19.01 -6.04 5.93
N ARG A 34 -18.99 -4.72 5.73
CA ARG A 34 -20.22 -3.91 5.72
C ARG A 34 -21.09 -4.18 4.49
N TYR A 35 -20.47 -4.44 3.35
CA TYR A 35 -21.12 -4.57 2.05
C TYR A 35 -20.71 -5.87 1.34
N PRO A 36 -21.12 -7.04 1.86
CA PRO A 36 -20.61 -8.34 1.39
C PRO A 36 -21.00 -8.63 -0.07
N ALA A 37 -22.17 -8.14 -0.52
CA ALA A 37 -22.70 -8.38 -1.86
C ALA A 37 -22.22 -7.35 -2.91
N SER A 38 -21.56 -6.27 -2.50
CA SER A 38 -21.14 -5.21 -3.41
C SER A 38 -19.90 -5.61 -4.20
N TYR A 39 -19.80 -5.12 -5.43
CA TYR A 39 -18.58 -5.20 -6.20
C TYR A 39 -17.60 -4.13 -5.74
N ILE A 40 -16.42 -4.52 -5.26
CA ILE A 40 -15.39 -3.64 -4.70
C ILE A 40 -14.16 -3.68 -5.61
N ALA A 41 -13.89 -2.56 -6.29
CA ALA A 41 -12.67 -2.38 -7.06
C ALA A 41 -11.70 -1.44 -6.35
N VAL A 42 -10.41 -1.76 -6.38
CA VAL A 42 -9.34 -0.89 -5.88
C VAL A 42 -8.64 -0.20 -7.04
N LEU A 43 -8.67 1.14 -7.06
CA LEU A 43 -7.88 1.96 -7.98
C LEU A 43 -6.54 2.28 -7.32
N ALA A 44 -5.45 1.68 -7.81
CA ALA A 44 -4.12 1.74 -7.19
C ALA A 44 -3.00 2.15 -8.15
N LYS A 45 -1.95 2.79 -7.64
CA LYS A 45 -0.74 3.04 -8.42
C LYS A 45 -0.04 1.71 -8.72
N PRO A 46 0.59 1.52 -9.90
CA PRO A 46 1.23 0.26 -10.26
C PRO A 46 2.19 -0.29 -9.18
N TRP A 47 2.96 0.57 -8.53
CA TRP A 47 3.94 0.16 -7.50
C TRP A 47 3.35 -0.22 -6.14
N VAL A 48 2.05 -0.04 -5.91
CA VAL A 48 1.34 -0.58 -4.72
C VAL A 48 0.24 -1.56 -5.10
N ALA A 49 0.00 -1.78 -6.41
CA ALA A 49 -1.13 -2.54 -6.91
C ALA A 49 -1.04 -4.01 -6.45
N ASP A 50 0.15 -4.60 -6.55
CA ASP A 50 0.41 -6.00 -6.18
C ASP A 50 0.07 -6.34 -4.72
N LEU A 51 0.03 -5.33 -3.83
CA LEU A 51 -0.35 -5.52 -2.43
C LEU A 51 -1.79 -6.04 -2.29
N TYR A 52 -2.66 -5.61 -3.20
CA TYR A 52 -4.09 -5.91 -3.14
C TYR A 52 -4.45 -7.19 -3.89
N THR A 53 -3.58 -7.74 -4.74
CA THR A 53 -3.89 -8.87 -5.63
C THR A 53 -4.34 -10.13 -4.90
N ARG A 54 -3.93 -10.31 -3.64
CA ARG A 54 -4.27 -11.49 -2.81
C ARG A 54 -5.41 -11.24 -1.84
N GLU A 55 -5.93 -10.02 -1.77
CA GLU A 55 -6.98 -9.66 -0.81
C GLU A 55 -8.35 -10.15 -1.31
N SER A 56 -8.93 -11.12 -0.63
CA SER A 56 -10.30 -11.61 -0.90
C SER A 56 -11.37 -10.55 -0.68
N SER A 57 -11.04 -9.46 0.01
CA SER A 57 -11.93 -8.31 0.19
C SER A 57 -12.22 -7.53 -1.09
N ILE A 58 -11.46 -7.75 -2.18
CA ILE A 58 -11.59 -6.99 -3.44
C ILE A 58 -11.97 -7.89 -4.62
N ASP A 59 -12.82 -7.40 -5.52
CA ASP A 59 -13.22 -8.12 -6.74
C ASP A 59 -12.36 -7.76 -7.94
N ALA A 60 -11.79 -6.55 -7.96
CA ALA A 60 -10.92 -6.12 -9.04
C ALA A 60 -9.89 -5.08 -8.62
N LEU A 61 -8.76 -5.11 -9.34
CA LEU A 61 -7.70 -4.13 -9.23
C LEU A 61 -7.64 -3.32 -10.52
N ILE A 62 -7.79 -2.01 -10.41
CA ILE A 62 -7.72 -1.08 -11.53
C ILE A 62 -6.40 -0.31 -11.45
N PRO A 63 -5.49 -0.47 -12.43
CA PRO A 63 -4.25 0.30 -12.45
C PRO A 63 -4.50 1.80 -12.68
N TYR A 64 -3.81 2.63 -11.89
CA TYR A 64 -3.80 4.08 -12.01
C TYR A 64 -2.43 4.59 -12.47
N PRO A 65 -2.13 4.54 -13.79
CA PRO A 65 -0.80 4.85 -14.31
C PRO A 65 -0.48 6.36 -14.32
N ALA A 66 -1.48 7.23 -14.14
CA ALA A 66 -1.31 8.67 -14.30
C ALA A 66 -0.22 9.21 -13.37
N ALA A 67 0.58 10.19 -13.81
CA ALA A 67 1.60 10.78 -12.96
C ALA A 67 0.99 11.62 -11.81
N ARG A 68 1.78 11.86 -10.77
CA ARG A 68 1.37 12.72 -9.65
C ARG A 68 1.37 14.20 -10.09
N GLY A 69 0.41 14.98 -9.59
CA GLY A 69 0.38 16.43 -9.77
C GLY A 69 -0.15 16.86 -11.15
N VAL A 70 -0.06 18.16 -11.45
CA VAL A 70 -0.70 18.76 -12.64
C VAL A 70 -0.06 18.40 -13.98
N LYS A 71 1.07 17.68 -13.98
CA LYS A 71 1.82 17.36 -15.20
C LYS A 71 1.13 16.34 -16.12
N ASP A 72 0.16 15.57 -15.61
CA ASP A 72 -0.53 14.52 -16.38
C ASP A 72 -2.06 14.63 -16.30
N VAL A 73 -2.58 15.74 -16.83
CA VAL A 73 -4.04 15.97 -16.92
C VAL A 73 -4.70 14.98 -17.89
N ALA A 74 -4.04 14.67 -19.01
CA ALA A 74 -4.57 13.76 -20.02
C ALA A 74 -4.71 12.32 -19.49
N GLY A 75 -3.72 11.81 -18.76
CA GLY A 75 -3.77 10.50 -18.10
C GLY A 75 -4.88 10.42 -17.07
N LYS A 76 -5.07 11.49 -16.28
CA LYS A 76 -6.18 11.58 -15.30
C LYS A 76 -7.55 11.56 -15.96
N LEU A 77 -7.74 12.32 -17.04
CA LEU A 77 -8.98 12.30 -17.84
C LEU A 77 -9.24 10.92 -18.46
N ARG A 78 -8.20 10.25 -18.96
CA ARG A 78 -8.30 8.90 -19.51
C ARG A 78 -8.77 7.90 -18.45
N VAL A 79 -8.18 7.97 -17.25
CA VAL A 79 -8.60 7.14 -16.12
C VAL A 79 -10.04 7.47 -15.73
N ALA A 80 -10.40 8.74 -15.56
CA ALA A 80 -11.75 9.15 -15.19
C ALA A 80 -12.80 8.63 -16.18
N ARG A 81 -12.52 8.73 -17.50
CA ARG A 81 -13.39 8.17 -18.56
C ARG A 81 -13.49 6.64 -18.49
N ARG A 82 -12.41 5.95 -18.17
CA ARG A 82 -12.44 4.49 -17.96
C ARG A 82 -13.32 4.15 -16.76
N ILE A 83 -13.10 4.80 -15.62
CA ILE A 83 -13.89 4.59 -14.39
C ILE A 83 -15.37 4.93 -14.60
N ALA A 84 -15.70 5.98 -15.37
CA ALA A 84 -17.08 6.33 -15.69
C ALA A 84 -17.84 5.21 -16.42
N ARG A 85 -17.15 4.41 -17.24
CA ARG A 85 -17.74 3.26 -17.96
C ARG A 85 -18.03 2.07 -17.04
N GLU A 86 -17.34 1.99 -15.91
CA GLU A 86 -17.56 0.94 -14.91
C GLU A 86 -18.78 1.20 -14.03
N GLN A 87 -19.36 2.41 -14.08
CA GLN A 87 -20.60 2.77 -13.38
C GLN A 87 -20.55 2.52 -11.86
N PHE A 88 -19.44 2.89 -11.21
CA PHE A 88 -19.39 2.90 -9.75
C PHE A 88 -20.41 3.89 -9.18
N ASP A 89 -21.15 3.49 -8.16
CA ASP A 89 -22.13 4.33 -7.46
C ASP A 89 -21.51 5.03 -6.24
N CYS A 90 -20.42 4.48 -5.69
CA CYS A 90 -19.72 4.97 -4.52
C CYS A 90 -18.20 4.96 -4.72
N ALA A 91 -17.52 6.02 -4.27
CA ALA A 91 -16.07 6.09 -4.20
C ALA A 91 -15.61 6.42 -2.78
N ILE A 92 -14.67 5.64 -2.25
CA ILE A 92 -14.00 5.88 -0.97
C ILE A 92 -12.55 6.29 -1.25
N LEU A 93 -12.20 7.52 -0.87
CA LEU A 93 -10.93 8.15 -1.23
C LEU A 93 -9.96 8.20 -0.03
N LEU A 94 -9.05 7.23 0.03
CA LEU A 94 -8.07 7.10 1.11
C LEU A 94 -6.93 8.13 1.04
N PRO A 95 -6.35 8.47 -0.14
CA PRO A 95 -5.44 9.61 -0.26
C PRO A 95 -6.17 10.91 0.06
N ASN A 96 -5.46 11.91 0.58
CA ASN A 96 -6.00 13.25 0.85
C ASN A 96 -5.87 14.23 -0.32
N ALA A 97 -5.18 13.86 -1.40
CA ALA A 97 -4.87 14.79 -2.48
C ALA A 97 -6.13 15.26 -3.24
N PHE A 98 -6.13 16.53 -3.65
CA PHE A 98 -7.17 17.12 -4.51
C PHE A 98 -7.44 16.28 -5.76
N GLU A 99 -6.37 15.81 -6.42
CA GLU A 99 -6.46 15.01 -7.65
C GLU A 99 -7.25 13.70 -7.48
N ALA A 100 -7.25 13.11 -6.28
CA ALA A 100 -8.01 11.88 -6.03
C ALA A 100 -9.52 12.14 -6.10
N ALA A 101 -9.97 13.26 -5.53
CA ALA A 101 -11.36 13.69 -5.60
C ALA A 101 -11.74 14.16 -7.01
N LEU A 102 -10.83 14.85 -7.71
CA LEU A 102 -11.06 15.30 -9.08
C LEU A 102 -11.31 14.13 -10.04
N VAL A 103 -10.54 13.05 -9.96
CA VAL A 103 -10.74 11.87 -10.82
C VAL A 103 -12.09 11.21 -10.56
N ALA A 104 -12.50 11.06 -9.29
CA ALA A 104 -13.80 10.49 -8.93
C ALA A 104 -14.97 11.39 -9.38
N TRP A 105 -14.81 12.71 -9.26
CA TRP A 105 -15.79 13.70 -9.72
C TRP A 105 -15.92 13.71 -11.26
N LEU A 106 -14.80 13.71 -12.00
CA LEU A 106 -14.77 13.62 -13.46
C LEU A 106 -15.36 12.30 -13.97
N ALA A 107 -15.21 11.22 -13.19
CA ALA A 107 -15.85 9.94 -13.47
C ALA A 107 -17.35 9.92 -13.17
N ARG A 108 -17.91 11.02 -12.62
CA ARG A 108 -19.33 11.19 -12.28
C ARG A 108 -19.86 10.13 -11.30
N ILE A 109 -19.00 9.62 -10.42
CA ILE A 109 -19.41 8.67 -9.37
C ILE A 109 -20.36 9.41 -8.43
N PRO A 110 -21.62 9.01 -8.25
CA PRO A 110 -22.63 9.75 -7.49
C PRO A 110 -22.22 10.07 -6.06
N ARG A 111 -21.78 9.06 -5.29
CA ARG A 111 -21.34 9.22 -3.90
C ARG A 111 -19.81 9.18 -3.81
N ARG A 112 -19.20 10.21 -3.22
CA ARG A 112 -17.75 10.40 -3.13
C ARG A 112 -17.38 10.78 -1.70
N ILE A 113 -16.84 9.80 -0.98
CA ILE A 113 -16.48 9.85 0.44
C ILE A 113 -14.98 10.10 0.57
N GLY A 114 -14.61 11.09 1.39
CA GLY A 114 -13.21 11.35 1.70
C GLY A 114 -13.06 12.45 2.74
N TYR A 115 -11.87 12.55 3.33
CA TYR A 115 -11.58 13.68 4.21
C TYR A 115 -11.57 15.02 3.47
N SER A 116 -12.15 16.06 4.04
CA SER A 116 -12.09 17.44 3.53
C SER A 116 -10.71 18.05 3.82
N ARG A 117 -9.75 17.75 2.94
CA ARG A 117 -8.37 18.26 2.97
C ARG A 117 -8.00 18.78 1.59
N ASP A 118 -6.99 19.65 1.50
CA ASP A 118 -6.41 20.09 0.22
C ASP A 118 -7.45 20.77 -0.68
N ALA A 119 -8.34 21.58 -0.08
CA ALA A 119 -9.47 22.28 -0.71
C ALA A 119 -10.45 21.38 -1.50
N ARG A 120 -10.37 20.04 -1.40
CA ARG A 120 -11.13 19.12 -2.26
C ARG A 120 -12.59 18.90 -1.84
N GLY A 121 -13.02 19.50 -0.72
CA GLY A 121 -14.33 19.25 -0.12
C GLY A 121 -15.50 19.45 -1.09
N PHE A 122 -15.43 20.46 -1.96
CA PHE A 122 -16.47 20.73 -2.96
C PHE A 122 -16.59 19.65 -4.06
N LEU A 123 -15.59 18.79 -4.22
CA LEU A 123 -15.62 17.65 -5.14
C LEU A 123 -16.21 16.40 -4.48
N LEU A 124 -16.41 16.39 -3.16
CA LEU A 124 -16.93 15.27 -2.39
C LEU A 124 -18.43 15.46 -2.14
N THR A 125 -19.20 14.39 -2.14
CA THR A 125 -20.59 14.44 -1.61
C THR A 125 -20.60 14.29 -0.10
N ASP A 126 -19.71 13.43 0.41
CA ASP A 126 -19.54 13.15 1.82
C ASP A 126 -18.15 13.66 2.22
N ALA A 127 -18.07 14.98 2.42
CA ALA A 127 -16.85 15.65 2.87
C ALA A 127 -16.68 15.44 4.38
N VAL A 128 -15.82 14.49 4.76
CA VAL A 128 -15.63 14.08 6.16
C VAL A 128 -14.61 14.99 6.86
N ALA A 129 -14.90 15.44 8.07
CA ALA A 129 -13.95 16.19 8.88
C ALA A 129 -12.75 15.30 9.29
N VAL A 130 -11.53 15.81 9.18
CA VAL A 130 -10.31 15.12 9.63
C VAL A 130 -10.33 14.98 11.16
N PRO A 131 -9.92 13.83 11.73
CA PRO A 131 -9.76 13.72 13.18
C PRO A 131 -8.73 14.71 13.72
N LYS A 132 -9.03 15.30 14.88
CA LYS A 132 -8.06 16.11 15.62
C LYS A 132 -6.98 15.22 16.22
N GLN A 133 -5.89 15.85 16.66
CA GLN A 133 -4.88 15.15 17.43
C GLN A 133 -5.53 14.50 18.67
N ASP A 134 -5.14 13.26 18.95
CA ASP A 134 -5.62 12.45 20.08
C ASP A 134 -7.11 12.08 20.08
N GLU A 135 -7.85 12.38 19.00
CA GLU A 135 -9.26 11.97 18.87
C GLU A 135 -9.44 10.48 18.53
N ILE A 136 -8.40 9.88 17.95
CA ILE A 136 -8.36 8.47 17.56
C ILE A 136 -7.05 7.83 18.03
N PRO A 137 -6.99 6.50 18.14
CA PRO A 137 -5.74 5.83 18.47
C PRO A 137 -4.63 6.21 17.46
N PRO A 138 -3.37 6.34 17.92
CA PRO A 138 -2.31 7.02 17.16
C PRO A 138 -1.84 6.28 15.90
N HIS A 139 -2.14 4.99 15.78
CA HIS A 139 -1.69 4.20 14.65
C HIS A 139 -2.47 4.55 13.37
N GLN A 140 -1.75 4.85 12.27
CA GLN A 140 -2.31 5.32 10.99
C GLN A 140 -3.46 4.45 10.42
N ARG A 141 -3.50 3.14 10.67
CA ARG A 141 -4.67 2.28 10.36
C ARG A 141 -6.01 2.88 10.82
N TYR A 142 -6.04 3.51 12.00
CA TYR A 142 -7.24 4.14 12.55
C TYR A 142 -7.61 5.42 11.81
N TYR A 143 -6.66 6.10 11.16
CA TYR A 143 -6.98 7.20 10.25
C TYR A 143 -7.87 6.75 9.09
N TYR A 144 -7.63 5.56 8.54
CA TYR A 144 -8.46 5.03 7.45
C TYR A 144 -9.80 4.47 7.94
N LEU A 145 -9.82 3.80 9.10
CA LEU A 145 -11.06 3.31 9.71
C LEU A 145 -11.96 4.44 10.18
N GLU A 146 -11.39 5.53 10.70
CA GLU A 146 -12.14 6.70 11.15
C GLU A 146 -12.86 7.42 10.01
N LEU A 147 -12.27 7.41 8.81
CA LEU A 147 -12.96 7.92 7.62
C LEU A 147 -14.28 7.17 7.40
N LEU A 148 -14.24 5.84 7.49
CA LEU A 148 -15.41 4.99 7.33
C LEU A 148 -16.41 5.18 8.46
N ARG A 149 -15.95 5.31 9.70
CA ARG A 149 -16.82 5.56 10.86
C ARG A 149 -17.57 6.88 10.74
N ARG A 150 -16.87 7.98 10.44
CA ARG A 150 -17.51 9.29 10.25
C ARG A 150 -18.41 9.37 9.03
N ALA A 151 -18.14 8.54 8.00
CA ALA A 151 -19.00 8.42 6.83
C ALA A 151 -20.23 7.50 7.03
N GLY A 152 -20.42 6.96 8.25
CA GLY A 152 -21.52 6.05 8.57
C GLY A 152 -21.38 4.64 7.99
N VAL A 153 -20.21 4.27 7.46
CA VAL A 153 -19.92 2.91 7.00
C VAL A 153 -19.67 1.99 8.19
N LEU A 154 -18.99 2.49 9.23
CA LEU A 154 -18.75 1.80 10.48
C LEU A 154 -19.50 2.46 11.63
N VAL A 155 -20.00 1.64 12.57
CA VAL A 155 -20.64 2.11 13.81
C VAL A 155 -19.58 2.51 14.84
N SER A 156 -18.50 1.75 14.94
CA SER A 156 -17.40 1.96 15.87
C SER A 156 -16.05 1.60 15.23
N LEU A 157 -14.95 2.03 15.84
CA LEU A 157 -13.61 1.61 15.41
C LEU A 157 -13.35 0.18 15.89
N PRO A 158 -13.08 -0.78 14.99
CA PRO A 158 -12.74 -2.14 15.42
C PRO A 158 -11.35 -2.19 16.07
N ALA A 159 -11.15 -3.16 16.96
CA ALA A 159 -9.82 -3.51 17.43
C ALA A 159 -9.07 -4.22 16.29
N VAL A 160 -7.88 -3.73 15.94
CA VAL A 160 -7.04 -4.33 14.89
C VAL A 160 -5.65 -4.53 15.50
N PRO A 161 -5.35 -5.72 16.07
CA PRO A 161 -4.06 -5.96 16.74
C PRO A 161 -2.91 -6.02 15.73
N SER A 162 -3.05 -6.82 14.67
CA SER A 162 -2.07 -6.96 13.59
C SER A 162 -2.68 -6.61 12.22
N ILE A 163 -1.83 -6.29 11.25
CA ILE A 163 -2.20 -6.25 9.84
C ILE A 163 -1.43 -7.38 9.17
N GLU A 164 -2.15 -8.38 8.71
CA GLU A 164 -1.59 -9.55 8.05
C GLU A 164 -2.02 -9.55 6.60
N LEU A 165 -1.07 -9.75 5.68
CA LEU A 165 -1.36 -9.89 4.26
C LEU A 165 -1.99 -11.25 4.00
N GLU A 166 -3.06 -11.28 3.22
CA GLU A 166 -3.65 -12.55 2.80
C GLU A 166 -2.65 -13.35 1.97
N GLY A 167 -2.56 -14.65 2.24
CA GLY A 167 -1.62 -15.53 1.57
C GLY A 167 -0.17 -15.44 2.09
N ALA A 168 0.08 -14.85 3.25
CA ALA A 168 1.43 -14.73 3.83
C ALA A 168 2.13 -16.09 4.03
N ALA A 169 1.39 -17.15 4.40
CA ALA A 169 1.96 -18.50 4.55
C ALA A 169 2.41 -19.10 3.21
N GLN A 170 1.63 -18.86 2.15
CA GLN A 170 1.94 -19.27 0.78
C GLN A 170 3.12 -18.47 0.23
N ALA A 171 3.16 -17.15 0.49
CA ALA A 171 4.33 -16.31 0.21
C ALA A 171 5.59 -16.91 0.83
N ARG A 172 5.58 -17.19 2.14
CA ARG A 172 6.74 -17.77 2.84
C ARG A 172 7.29 -19.04 2.19
N LYS A 173 6.40 -19.92 1.70
CA LYS A 173 6.80 -21.14 0.97
C LYS A 173 7.43 -20.80 -0.39
N ALA A 174 6.83 -19.88 -1.14
CA ALA A 174 7.38 -19.42 -2.41
C ALA A 174 8.74 -18.75 -2.25
N GLY A 175 8.91 -17.92 -1.21
CA GLY A 175 10.17 -17.27 -0.86
C GLY A 175 11.28 -18.26 -0.57
N ALA A 176 11.01 -19.30 0.22
CA ALA A 176 11.98 -20.35 0.51
C ALA A 176 12.49 -21.04 -0.78
N SER A 177 11.57 -21.43 -1.68
CA SER A 177 11.94 -22.01 -2.98
C SER A 177 12.78 -21.04 -3.81
N ARG A 178 12.36 -19.78 -3.87
CA ARG A 178 13.01 -18.75 -4.69
C ARG A 178 14.40 -18.38 -4.16
N PHE A 179 14.62 -18.38 -2.85
CA PHE A 179 15.96 -18.24 -2.27
C PHE A 179 16.84 -19.45 -2.58
N GLY A 180 16.27 -20.66 -2.64
CA GLY A 180 16.96 -21.86 -3.10
C GLY A 180 17.47 -21.74 -4.55
N GLU A 181 16.71 -21.10 -5.46
CA GLU A 181 17.16 -20.80 -6.83
C GLU A 181 18.37 -19.86 -6.87
N PHE A 182 18.57 -19.03 -5.84
CA PHE A 182 19.75 -18.18 -5.68
C PHE A 182 20.87 -18.84 -4.86
N GLU A 183 20.76 -20.15 -4.59
CA GLU A 183 21.70 -20.92 -3.77
C GLU A 183 21.92 -20.30 -2.38
N MET A 184 20.91 -19.62 -1.85
CA MET A 184 20.96 -19.03 -0.52
C MET A 184 20.74 -20.09 0.56
N PRO A 185 21.21 -19.88 1.80
CA PRO A 185 20.91 -20.77 2.91
C PRO A 185 19.40 -20.81 3.19
N GLU A 186 18.94 -21.87 3.87
CA GLU A 186 17.53 -22.06 4.25
C GLU A 186 16.97 -20.85 5.02
N ARG A 187 17.82 -20.21 5.84
CA ARG A 187 17.48 -19.00 6.58
C ARG A 187 18.02 -17.78 5.85
N VAL A 188 17.15 -16.78 5.66
CA VAL A 188 17.52 -15.51 5.03
C VAL A 188 17.08 -14.35 5.91
N ILE A 189 17.97 -13.39 6.10
CA ILE A 189 17.69 -12.12 6.77
C ILE A 189 17.45 -11.06 5.69
N GLY A 190 16.26 -10.45 5.70
CA GLY A 190 15.90 -9.35 4.81
C GLY A 190 16.37 -7.99 5.35
N VAL A 191 17.00 -7.18 4.50
CA VAL A 191 17.49 -5.84 4.86
C VAL A 191 17.03 -4.81 3.83
N SER A 192 16.37 -3.75 4.28
CA SER A 192 15.91 -2.65 3.42
C SER A 192 16.55 -1.33 3.88
N PRO A 193 17.76 -0.98 3.41
CA PRO A 193 18.51 0.18 3.92
C PRO A 193 18.01 1.53 3.35
N GLY A 194 17.10 1.47 2.39
CA GLY A 194 16.53 2.60 1.68
C GLY A 194 15.52 3.42 2.49
N ALA A 195 15.21 4.61 1.99
CA ALA A 195 14.14 5.45 2.52
C ALA A 195 13.69 6.47 1.46
N ALA A 196 12.38 6.57 1.26
CA ALA A 196 11.78 7.51 0.31
C ALA A 196 11.91 8.98 0.72
N TYR A 197 12.01 9.26 2.03
CA TYR A 197 12.09 10.63 2.59
C TYR A 197 13.53 11.17 2.68
N GLY A 198 14.47 10.58 1.94
CA GLY A 198 15.86 11.03 1.87
C GLY A 198 16.78 10.41 2.93
N SER A 199 18.04 10.84 2.91
CA SER A 199 19.14 10.27 3.72
C SER A 199 18.94 10.44 5.22
N ALA A 200 18.23 11.48 5.68
CA ALA A 200 18.01 11.74 7.10
C ALA A 200 17.24 10.63 7.84
N LYS A 201 16.47 9.80 7.12
CA LYS A 201 15.76 8.64 7.69
C LYS A 201 16.46 7.31 7.43
N ARG A 202 17.68 7.33 6.87
CA ARG A 202 18.47 6.12 6.60
C ARG A 202 19.46 5.93 7.74
N TRP A 203 19.58 4.70 8.21
CA TRP A 203 20.70 4.32 9.05
C TRP A 203 21.96 4.16 8.19
N LEU A 204 23.13 4.24 8.81
CA LEU A 204 24.41 4.17 8.10
C LEU A 204 24.55 2.80 7.39
N PRO A 205 24.95 2.77 6.10
CA PRO A 205 25.07 1.53 5.33
C PRO A 205 25.98 0.50 6.00
N GLU A 206 27.08 0.96 6.59
CA GLU A 206 28.08 0.13 7.26
C GLU A 206 27.48 -0.52 8.51
N ARG A 207 26.58 0.18 9.21
CA ARG A 207 25.89 -0.33 10.40
C ARG A 207 24.80 -1.33 10.05
N PHE A 208 24.07 -1.12 8.95
CA PHE A 208 23.19 -2.15 8.39
C PHE A 208 23.96 -3.43 8.08
N ALA A 209 25.12 -3.30 7.42
CA ALA A 209 25.95 -4.45 7.06
C ALA A 209 26.50 -5.18 8.29
N GLU A 210 27.05 -4.45 9.27
CA GLU A 210 27.57 -5.01 10.52
C GLU A 210 26.49 -5.78 11.30
N ALA A 211 25.29 -5.20 11.45
CA ALA A 211 24.18 -5.84 12.13
C ALA A 211 23.68 -7.08 11.39
N ALA A 212 23.49 -6.97 10.06
CA ALA A 212 23.04 -8.08 9.23
C ALA A 212 24.04 -9.25 9.24
N ALA A 213 25.34 -8.96 9.12
CA ALA A 213 26.38 -9.97 9.17
C ALA A 213 26.41 -10.69 10.53
N ARG A 214 26.37 -9.95 11.64
CA ARG A 214 26.36 -10.53 13.00
C ARG A 214 25.17 -11.48 13.21
N LEU A 215 23.96 -11.06 12.82
CA LEU A 215 22.77 -11.89 12.93
C LEU A 215 22.87 -13.12 12.02
N ALA A 216 23.35 -12.93 10.79
CA ALA A 216 23.47 -14.00 9.81
C ALA A 216 24.49 -15.08 10.23
N THR A 217 25.65 -14.68 10.75
CA THR A 217 26.65 -15.63 11.27
C THR A 217 26.08 -16.46 12.42
N GLY A 218 25.42 -15.83 13.39
CA GLY A 218 24.82 -16.55 14.53
C GLY A 218 23.68 -17.49 14.11
N ALA A 219 22.90 -17.11 13.11
CA ALA A 219 21.75 -17.88 12.62
C ALA A 219 22.08 -18.90 11.53
N ARG A 220 23.32 -18.92 11.02
CA ARG A 220 23.73 -19.62 9.78
C ARG A 220 22.82 -19.27 8.59
N ALA A 221 22.56 -17.97 8.43
CA ALA A 221 21.68 -17.42 7.42
C ALA A 221 22.44 -16.68 6.32
N GLY A 222 21.81 -16.50 5.17
CA GLY A 222 22.23 -15.51 4.16
C GLY A 222 21.52 -14.18 4.37
N VAL A 223 21.94 -13.15 3.64
CA VAL A 223 21.32 -11.82 3.67
C VAL A 223 20.76 -11.44 2.31
N ALA A 224 19.49 -11.05 2.25
CA ALA A 224 18.87 -10.47 1.06
C ALA A 224 18.62 -8.98 1.28
N VAL A 225 19.17 -8.14 0.39
CA VAL A 225 19.05 -6.68 0.46
C VAL A 225 18.02 -6.20 -0.55
N PHE A 226 17.00 -5.49 -0.08
CA PHE A 226 15.86 -5.02 -0.86
C PHE A 226 15.86 -3.50 -0.99
N GLY A 227 15.21 -3.01 -2.04
CA GLY A 227 15.11 -1.58 -2.32
C GLY A 227 14.48 -1.30 -3.68
N SER A 228 14.16 -0.03 -3.92
CA SER A 228 13.74 0.43 -5.23
C SER A 228 14.90 0.46 -6.24
N PRO A 229 14.63 0.60 -7.56
CA PRO A 229 15.69 0.76 -8.55
C PRO A 229 16.65 1.92 -8.26
N GLY A 230 16.15 3.03 -7.70
CA GLY A 230 16.95 4.19 -7.33
C GLY A 230 17.85 3.97 -6.11
N GLU A 231 17.66 2.87 -5.37
CA GLU A 231 18.44 2.50 -4.19
C GLU A 231 19.45 1.39 -4.46
N ARG A 232 19.55 0.91 -5.72
CA ARG A 232 20.40 -0.23 -6.07
C ARG A 232 21.86 -0.06 -5.65
N ALA A 233 22.44 1.12 -5.83
CA ALA A 233 23.83 1.40 -5.45
C ALA A 233 24.04 1.36 -3.92
N LEU A 234 23.07 1.90 -3.16
CA LEU A 234 23.06 1.83 -1.70
C LEU A 234 22.95 0.37 -1.23
N CYS A 235 22.01 -0.39 -1.79
CA CYS A 235 21.80 -1.78 -1.45
C CYS A 235 23.03 -2.65 -1.82
N GLU A 236 23.73 -2.34 -2.91
CA GLU A 236 24.98 -3.02 -3.26
C GLU A 236 26.10 -2.70 -2.28
N THR A 237 26.20 -1.45 -1.81
CA THR A 237 27.18 -1.07 -0.78
C THR A 237 26.98 -1.91 0.49
N VAL A 238 25.74 -2.05 0.94
CA VAL A 238 25.40 -2.91 2.10
C VAL A 238 25.70 -4.37 1.80
N ALA A 239 25.27 -4.91 0.65
CA ALA A 239 25.49 -6.31 0.30
C ALA A 239 26.99 -6.66 0.19
N ALA A 240 27.81 -5.79 -0.42
CA ALA A 240 29.25 -5.97 -0.52
C ALA A 240 29.92 -5.97 0.86
N ALA A 241 29.52 -5.06 1.75
CA ALA A 241 30.03 -5.02 3.12
C ALA A 241 29.60 -6.26 3.94
N VAL A 242 28.41 -6.81 3.72
CA VAL A 242 28.03 -8.10 4.33
C VAL A 242 28.92 -9.24 3.82
N ARG A 243 29.20 -9.29 2.51
CA ARG A 243 30.10 -10.30 1.93
C ARG A 243 31.52 -10.22 2.47
N SER A 244 32.04 -9.02 2.75
CA SER A 244 33.37 -8.85 3.35
C SER A 244 33.47 -9.42 4.77
N HIS A 245 32.34 -9.66 5.44
CA HIS A 245 32.27 -10.35 6.74
C HIS A 245 32.11 -11.88 6.60
N GLY A 246 32.25 -12.43 5.40
CA GLY A 246 32.15 -13.88 5.13
C GLY A 246 30.71 -14.40 5.10
N VAL A 247 29.71 -13.52 4.97
CA VAL A 247 28.29 -13.90 4.90
C VAL A 247 27.79 -13.77 3.45
N GLN A 248 27.09 -14.79 2.96
CA GLN A 248 26.47 -14.75 1.64
C GLN A 248 25.39 -13.65 1.58
N ALA A 249 25.49 -12.75 0.60
CA ALA A 249 24.57 -11.63 0.46
C ALA A 249 24.10 -11.46 -0.99
N LEU A 250 22.80 -11.22 -1.17
CA LEU A 250 22.16 -11.00 -2.48
C LEU A 250 21.50 -9.62 -2.52
N ASN A 251 21.83 -8.81 -3.54
CA ASN A 251 21.15 -7.54 -3.79
C ASN A 251 19.99 -7.73 -4.77
N LEU A 252 18.77 -7.53 -4.28
CA LEU A 252 17.50 -7.63 -5.00
C LEU A 252 16.87 -6.25 -5.28
N ALA A 253 17.55 -5.15 -4.95
CA ALA A 253 17.02 -3.81 -5.19
C ALA A 253 16.75 -3.55 -6.68
N GLY A 254 15.51 -3.19 -7.00
CA GLY A 254 15.02 -3.00 -8.36
C GLY A 254 14.92 -4.28 -9.20
N LYS A 255 15.13 -5.47 -8.62
CA LYS A 255 15.00 -6.77 -9.30
C LYS A 255 13.70 -7.50 -8.98
N THR A 256 12.88 -6.94 -8.09
CA THR A 256 11.60 -7.51 -7.66
C THR A 256 10.47 -6.52 -7.93
N SER A 257 9.31 -7.02 -8.38
CA SER A 257 8.06 -6.28 -8.21
C SER A 257 7.68 -6.23 -6.72
N LEU A 258 6.65 -5.45 -6.36
CA LEU A 258 6.16 -5.46 -4.98
C LEU A 258 5.57 -6.84 -4.62
N GLY A 259 4.87 -7.50 -5.55
CA GLY A 259 4.34 -8.85 -5.33
C GLY A 259 5.45 -9.87 -5.06
N GLN A 260 6.52 -9.83 -5.85
CA GLN A 260 7.69 -10.69 -5.64
C GLN A 260 8.41 -10.38 -4.32
N PHE A 261 8.47 -9.11 -3.90
CA PHE A 261 9.02 -8.74 -2.60
C PHE A 261 8.17 -9.29 -1.45
N ILE A 262 6.84 -9.28 -1.56
CA ILE A 262 5.94 -9.86 -0.55
C ILE A 262 6.11 -11.39 -0.45
N GLU A 263 6.50 -12.04 -1.54
CA GLU A 263 6.76 -13.48 -1.58
C GLU A 263 8.07 -13.90 -0.93
N LEU A 264 9.07 -13.01 -0.85
CA LEU A 264 10.41 -13.29 -0.34
C LEU A 264 10.52 -13.01 1.16
#